data_AF-K0JZS3-F1
#
_entry.id   AF-K0JZS3-F1
#
_cell.length_a   1.000
_cell.length_b   1.000
_cell.length_c   1.000
_cell.angle_alpha   90.00
_cell.angle_beta   90.00
_cell.angle_gamma   90.00
#
_symmetry.space_group_name_H-M   'P 1'
#
loop_
_entity.id
_entity.type
_entity.pdbx_description
1 polymer ?
#
loop_
_entity_poly.entity_id
_entity_poly.type
_entity_poly.pdbx_seq_one_letter_code
_entity_poly.pdbx_strand_id
1 'polypeptide(L)'
;MRPRITGLAAAVVLAAGLFTSTGTATAAPIGVGLPTIVDAAKDKAALKYPQARFFGAEAELDQPPVSGVEGIEGWAVNFSDPSHPSGGFSYIYDIRGEYVETVIWQPGVGIEAVEPFTMIEDKALAALRGSGVTEPFSELYLAQPVVPDSEPIYYFCVVRGDEGQVTGVGTRSLEVFPDLFGCAP
;
A
#
# COMPACT_ATOMS: atom_id res chain seq x y z
N MET A 1 1.66 -78.95 36.55
CA MET A 1 0.19 -79.02 36.72
C MET A 1 -0.28 -77.68 37.28
N ARG A 2 -1.40 -77.16 36.73
CA ARG A 2 -2.13 -75.87 36.93
C ARG A 2 -2.05 -75.21 38.34
N PRO A 3 -2.54 -73.95 38.54
CA PRO A 3 -2.46 -72.66 37.80
C PRO A 3 -2.37 -71.42 38.76
N ARG A 4 -2.44 -70.17 38.24
CA ARG A 4 -3.12 -68.94 38.78
C ARG A 4 -2.43 -67.65 38.29
N ILE A 5 -2.95 -66.96 37.27
CA ILE A 5 -3.81 -65.75 37.30
C ILE A 5 -3.35 -64.68 38.30
N THR A 6 -2.93 -63.51 37.80
CA THR A 6 -3.58 -62.18 37.97
C THR A 6 -2.66 -61.06 37.50
N GLY A 7 -3.17 -60.14 36.67
CA GLY A 7 -2.53 -58.83 36.51
C GLY A 7 -2.85 -58.15 35.19
N LEU A 8 -4.01 -57.50 35.16
CA LEU A 8 -4.61 -56.71 34.10
C LEU A 8 -3.78 -55.43 33.81
N ALA A 9 -3.59 -55.07 32.53
CA ALA A 9 -3.51 -53.67 32.12
C ALA A 9 -3.93 -53.54 30.65
N ALA A 10 -4.99 -52.77 30.43
CA ALA A 10 -5.62 -52.52 29.14
C ALA A 10 -4.69 -51.67 28.24
N ALA A 11 -4.41 -52.17 27.03
CA ALA A 11 -3.85 -51.36 25.97
C ALA A 11 -5.00 -50.79 25.14
N VAL A 12 -5.34 -49.53 25.39
CA VAL A 12 -6.20 -48.75 24.51
C VAL A 12 -5.39 -48.36 23.28
N VAL A 13 -5.78 -48.89 22.13
CA VAL A 13 -5.34 -48.46 20.81
C VAL A 13 -5.94 -47.08 20.57
N LEU A 14 -5.10 -46.02 20.54
CA LEU A 14 -5.54 -44.73 20.00
C LEU A 14 -4.98 -44.55 18.59
N ALA A 15 -5.91 -44.27 17.70
CA ALA A 15 -5.76 -44.12 16.27
C ALA A 15 -4.79 -43.01 15.87
N ALA A 16 -4.20 -43.21 14.70
CA ALA A 16 -3.48 -42.21 13.93
C ALA A 16 -4.31 -40.91 13.81
N GLY A 17 -3.76 -39.84 14.37
CA GLY A 17 -4.17 -38.47 14.08
C GLY A 17 -2.95 -37.72 13.57
N LEU A 18 -2.83 -37.64 12.24
CA LEU A 18 -2.00 -36.63 11.59
C LEU A 18 -2.44 -35.26 12.13
N PHE A 19 -1.64 -34.66 12.99
CA PHE A 19 -1.75 -33.24 13.29
C PHE A 19 -1.25 -32.49 12.05
N THR A 20 -2.12 -32.30 11.07
CA THR A 20 -1.98 -31.20 10.12
C THR A 20 -2.25 -29.92 10.90
N SER A 21 -1.22 -29.41 11.57
CA SER A 21 -1.23 -28.02 11.98
C SER A 21 -1.18 -27.20 10.70
N THR A 22 -2.35 -26.82 10.19
CA THR A 22 -2.48 -25.62 9.36
C THR A 22 -2.09 -24.46 10.27
N GLY A 23 -0.79 -24.20 10.36
CA GLY A 23 -0.32 -22.92 10.81
C GLY A 23 -0.92 -21.92 9.84
N THR A 24 -1.95 -21.23 10.27
CA THR A 24 -2.26 -19.91 9.72
C THR A 24 -0.96 -19.13 9.89
N ALA A 25 -0.16 -19.06 8.83
CA ALA A 25 0.87 -18.06 8.72
C ALA A 25 0.13 -16.75 8.92
N THR A 26 0.24 -16.17 10.11
CA THR A 26 -0.08 -14.78 10.31
C THR A 26 0.83 -14.06 9.33
N ALA A 27 0.27 -13.61 8.20
CA ALA A 27 0.99 -12.71 7.33
C ALA A 27 1.55 -11.63 8.25
N ALA A 28 2.89 -11.49 8.25
CA ALA A 28 3.51 -10.38 8.94
C ALA A 28 2.80 -9.10 8.46
N PRO A 29 2.69 -8.06 9.29
CA PRO A 29 2.10 -6.80 8.86
C PRO A 29 2.72 -6.41 7.51
N ILE A 30 1.87 -6.24 6.50
CA ILE A 30 2.27 -5.81 5.16
C ILE A 30 2.65 -4.35 5.33
N GLY A 31 3.91 -4.11 5.69
CA GLY A 31 4.49 -2.79 5.88
C GLY A 31 3.87 -1.91 6.96
N VAL A 32 4.37 -0.68 7.04
CA VAL A 32 3.68 0.43 7.70
C VAL A 32 2.84 1.15 6.66
N GLY A 33 1.56 1.40 6.98
CA GLY A 33 0.65 2.04 6.02
C GLY A 33 1.11 3.45 5.63
N LEU A 34 0.81 3.85 4.39
CA LEU A 34 1.25 5.12 3.79
C LEU A 34 1.06 6.36 4.67
N PRO A 35 -0.03 6.55 5.45
CA PRO A 35 -0.17 7.73 6.32
C PRO A 35 1.02 7.92 7.27
N THR A 36 1.55 6.83 7.82
CA THR A 36 2.69 6.87 8.75
C THR A 36 3.97 7.31 8.02
N ILE A 37 4.18 6.84 6.79
CA ILE A 37 5.33 7.20 5.96
C ILE A 37 5.26 8.68 5.56
N VAL A 38 4.07 9.14 5.16
CA VAL A 38 3.84 10.55 4.79
C VAL A 38 4.10 11.48 5.98
N ASP A 39 3.66 11.13 7.19
CA ASP A 39 3.93 11.92 8.39
C ASP A 39 5.44 12.00 8.70
N ALA A 40 6.14 10.86 8.66
CA ALA A 40 7.59 10.83 8.84
C ALA A 40 8.34 11.65 7.78
N ALA A 41 7.88 11.61 6.53
CA ALA A 41 8.44 12.38 5.43
C ALA A 41 8.21 13.89 5.60
N LYS A 42 7.05 14.30 6.10
CA LYS A 42 6.74 15.71 6.40
C LYS A 42 7.61 16.24 7.53
N ASP A 43 7.75 15.48 8.62
CA ASP A 43 8.64 15.83 9.72
C ASP A 43 10.09 16.00 9.24
N LYS A 44 10.56 15.08 8.40
CA LYS A 44 11.89 15.16 7.78
C LYS A 44 12.03 16.38 6.86
N ALA A 45 11.02 16.66 6.03
CA ALA A 45 11.01 17.80 5.11
C ALA A 45 11.05 19.13 5.89
N ALA A 46 10.26 19.26 6.96
CA ALA A 46 10.18 20.47 7.77
C ALA A 46 11.53 20.89 8.39
N LEU A 47 12.44 19.94 8.65
CA LEU A 47 13.78 20.21 9.19
C LEU A 47 14.74 20.82 8.16
N LYS A 48 14.65 20.40 6.89
CA LYS A 48 15.60 20.80 5.83
C LYS A 48 15.04 21.84 4.87
N TYR A 49 13.74 21.77 4.62
CA TYR A 49 13.00 22.51 3.62
C TYR A 49 11.68 23.05 4.24
N PRO A 50 11.73 24.08 5.10
CA PRO A 50 10.55 24.55 5.85
C PRO A 50 9.42 25.12 4.97
N GLN A 51 9.70 25.40 3.70
CA GLN A 51 8.72 25.87 2.71
C GLN A 51 8.22 24.73 1.81
N ALA A 52 8.71 23.51 2.01
CA ALA A 52 8.26 22.36 1.25
C ALA A 52 6.80 22.07 1.53
N ARG A 53 6.06 21.78 0.46
CA ARG A 53 4.66 21.36 0.51
C ARG A 53 4.58 19.93 0.03
N PHE A 54 3.84 19.11 0.77
CA PHE A 54 3.53 17.78 0.34
C PHE A 54 2.72 17.83 -0.96
N PHE A 55 3.15 17.06 -1.96
CA PHE A 55 2.54 17.06 -3.29
C PHE A 55 1.73 15.78 -3.53
N GLY A 56 2.27 14.63 -3.13
CA GLY A 56 1.66 13.32 -3.30
C GLY A 56 2.62 12.20 -2.93
N ALA A 57 2.18 10.95 -3.08
CA ALA A 57 3.05 9.80 -2.89
C ALA A 57 2.80 8.75 -3.97
N GLU A 58 3.84 8.08 -4.42
CA GLU A 58 3.81 7.05 -5.46
C GLU A 58 4.37 5.75 -4.88
N ALA A 59 3.70 4.63 -5.12
CA ALA A 59 4.17 3.32 -4.69
C ALA A 59 5.34 2.87 -5.58
N GLU A 60 6.40 2.37 -4.96
CA GLU A 60 7.44 1.62 -5.67
C GLU A 60 7.01 0.15 -5.72
N LEU A 61 6.81 -0.37 -6.94
CA LEU A 61 6.34 -1.74 -7.16
C LEU A 61 7.52 -2.61 -7.64
N ASP A 62 7.68 -3.82 -7.11
CA ASP A 62 8.75 -4.75 -7.51
C ASP A 62 8.65 -5.10 -9.00
N GLN A 63 7.50 -5.65 -9.39
CA GLN A 63 7.24 -6.18 -10.74
C GLN A 63 5.79 -5.87 -11.16
N PRO A 64 5.50 -4.64 -11.61
CA PRO A 64 4.18 -4.32 -12.13
C PRO A 64 3.87 -5.13 -13.41
N PRO A 65 2.60 -5.49 -13.65
CA PRO A 65 1.44 -5.16 -12.82
C PRO A 65 1.29 -6.12 -11.62
N VAL A 66 0.86 -5.61 -10.47
CA VAL A 66 0.67 -6.36 -9.22
C VAL A 66 -0.80 -6.53 -8.88
N SER A 67 -1.15 -7.63 -8.21
CA SER A 67 -2.55 -7.93 -7.86
C SER A 67 -3.01 -7.29 -6.55
N GLY A 68 -2.07 -6.92 -5.69
CA GLY A 68 -2.34 -6.35 -4.39
C GLY A 68 -1.19 -5.53 -3.81
N VAL A 69 -1.44 -4.98 -2.63
CA VAL A 69 -0.51 -4.13 -1.87
C VAL A 69 0.76 -4.85 -1.42
N GLU A 70 0.75 -6.18 -1.39
CA GLU A 70 1.93 -7.01 -1.13
C GLU A 70 3.01 -6.89 -2.21
N GLY A 71 2.69 -6.32 -3.37
CA GLY A 71 3.66 -6.01 -4.42
C GLY A 71 4.31 -4.63 -4.30
N ILE A 72 4.01 -3.88 -3.22
CA ILE A 72 4.62 -2.58 -2.92
C ILE A 72 5.90 -2.83 -2.11
N GLU A 73 7.03 -2.34 -2.61
CA GLU A 73 8.35 -2.44 -1.94
C GLU A 73 8.70 -1.16 -1.17
N GLY A 74 8.06 -0.06 -1.51
CA GLY A 74 8.35 1.24 -0.93
C GLY A 74 7.44 2.35 -1.43
N TRP A 75 7.79 3.57 -1.05
CA TRP A 75 7.04 4.77 -1.38
C TRP A 75 7.98 5.92 -1.68
N ALA A 76 7.74 6.59 -2.81
CA ALA A 76 8.28 7.91 -3.09
C ALA A 76 7.30 8.97 -2.58
N VAL A 77 7.69 9.72 -1.54
CA VAL A 77 6.90 10.82 -0.98
C VAL A 77 7.38 12.14 -1.56
N ASN A 78 6.55 12.78 -2.35
CA ASN A 78 6.90 13.92 -3.20
C ASN A 78 6.58 15.25 -2.53
N PHE A 79 7.52 16.19 -2.61
CA PHE A 79 7.38 17.55 -2.10
C PHE A 79 7.71 18.57 -3.18
N SER A 80 6.91 19.62 -3.27
CA SER A 80 7.26 20.83 -4.00
C SER A 80 7.96 21.80 -3.05
N ASP A 81 9.04 22.42 -3.49
CA ASP A 81 9.73 23.47 -2.74
C ASP A 81 10.39 24.45 -3.72
N PRO A 82 9.94 25.72 -3.76
CA PRO A 82 10.51 26.72 -4.66
C PRO A 82 11.97 27.05 -4.35
N SER A 83 12.48 26.71 -3.16
CA SER A 83 13.88 26.87 -2.79
C SER A 83 14.76 25.69 -3.21
N HIS A 84 14.17 24.56 -3.61
CA HIS A 84 14.90 23.41 -4.14
C HIS A 84 15.31 23.68 -5.60
N PRO A 85 16.55 23.35 -6.03
CA PRO A 85 17.04 23.67 -7.38
C PRO A 85 16.19 23.12 -8.55
N SER A 86 15.48 22.01 -8.33
CA SER A 86 14.57 21.38 -9.29
C SER A 86 13.09 21.74 -9.08
N GLY A 87 12.76 22.59 -8.11
CA GLY A 87 11.39 22.90 -7.71
C GLY A 87 10.70 21.85 -6.84
N GLY A 88 11.32 20.69 -6.62
CA GLY A 88 10.81 19.64 -5.73
C GLY A 88 11.81 18.52 -5.47
N PHE A 89 11.42 17.56 -4.64
CA PHE A 89 12.22 16.37 -4.30
C PHE A 89 11.30 15.24 -3.82
N SER A 90 11.79 14.01 -3.84
CA SER A 90 11.11 12.86 -3.23
C SER A 90 11.96 12.21 -2.17
N TYR A 91 11.34 11.83 -1.07
CA TYR A 91 11.95 10.92 -0.10
C TYR A 91 11.47 9.50 -0.40
N ILE A 92 12.44 8.60 -0.59
CA ILE A 92 12.17 7.19 -0.80
C ILE A 92 12.18 6.49 0.56
N TYR A 93 11.13 5.72 0.83
CA TYR A 93 10.97 4.89 2.00
C TYR A 93 10.74 3.44 1.59
N ASP A 94 11.29 2.49 2.34
CA ASP A 94 10.95 1.09 2.16
C ASP A 94 9.58 0.75 2.77
N ILE A 95 9.08 -0.46 2.53
CA ILE A 95 7.80 -0.93 3.07
C ILE A 95 7.73 -0.92 4.61
N ARG A 96 8.88 -0.88 5.30
CA ARG A 96 8.97 -0.82 6.77
C ARG A 96 8.93 0.63 7.30
N GLY A 97 8.88 1.61 6.40
CA GLY A 97 8.91 3.03 6.71
C GLY A 97 10.30 3.54 7.04
N GLU A 98 11.35 2.80 6.68
CA GLU A 98 12.72 3.25 6.82
C GLU A 98 13.08 4.15 5.64
N TYR A 99 13.60 5.34 5.95
CA TYR A 99 14.11 6.26 4.92
C TYR A 99 15.30 5.62 4.20
N VAL A 100 15.23 5.56 2.88
CA VAL A 100 16.27 5.02 2.00
C VAL A 100 17.13 6.16 1.45
N GLU A 101 16.53 7.05 0.66
CA GLU A 101 17.26 8.14 0.00
C GLU A 101 16.39 9.35 -0.37
N THR A 102 17.03 10.42 -0.86
CA THR A 102 16.34 11.57 -1.44
C THR A 102 16.68 11.63 -2.92
N VAL A 103 15.68 11.70 -3.78
CA VAL A 103 15.88 11.85 -5.22
C VAL A 103 15.37 13.19 -5.72
N ILE A 104 15.94 13.64 -6.84
CA ILE A 104 15.43 14.81 -7.54
C ILE A 104 14.10 14.43 -8.17
N TRP A 105 13.09 15.24 -7.88
CA TRP A 105 11.76 15.13 -8.47
C TRP A 105 11.31 16.52 -8.90
N GLN A 106 10.53 16.59 -9.97
CA GLN A 106 10.03 17.87 -10.50
C GLN A 106 8.51 17.86 -10.41
N PRO A 107 7.90 18.85 -9.73
CA PRO A 107 6.45 18.93 -9.67
C PRO A 107 5.88 19.16 -11.06
N GLY A 108 4.94 18.31 -11.45
CA GLY A 108 4.06 18.58 -12.58
C GLY A 108 3.17 19.79 -12.31
N VAL A 109 2.43 20.22 -13.33
CA VAL A 109 1.43 21.27 -13.16
C VAL A 109 0.18 20.67 -12.51
N GLY A 110 -0.24 21.19 -11.36
CA GLY A 110 -1.65 21.13 -10.94
C GLY A 110 -2.09 20.01 -9.99
N ILE A 111 -1.23 19.51 -9.09
CA ILE A 111 -1.65 18.55 -8.05
C ILE A 111 -0.99 18.96 -6.72
N GLU A 112 -1.76 19.16 -5.65
CA GLU A 112 -1.23 19.31 -4.29
C GLU A 112 -2.13 18.46 -3.39
N ALA A 113 -1.60 17.39 -2.80
CA ALA A 113 -2.36 16.58 -1.86
C ALA A 113 -2.77 17.38 -0.61
N VAL A 114 -4.06 17.38 -0.23
CA VAL A 114 -4.54 18.08 0.98
C VAL A 114 -4.74 17.09 2.12
N GLU A 115 -4.36 17.54 3.31
CA GLU A 115 -4.54 16.85 4.57
C GLU A 115 -5.98 17.01 5.12
N PRO A 116 -6.45 16.12 6.00
CA PRO A 116 -5.77 14.92 6.47
C PRO A 116 -5.97 13.76 5.49
N PHE A 117 -4.95 12.91 5.44
CA PHE A 117 -4.94 11.64 4.75
C PHE A 117 -4.72 10.54 5.79
N THR A 118 -5.72 9.70 6.02
CA THR A 118 -5.73 8.72 7.11
C THR A 118 -6.04 7.30 6.65
N MET A 119 -6.43 7.13 5.38
CA MET A 119 -6.76 5.83 4.83
C MET A 119 -5.48 5.13 4.37
N ILE A 120 -5.31 3.87 4.75
CA ILE A 120 -4.23 3.02 4.22
C ILE A 120 -4.62 2.45 2.84
N GLU A 121 -3.62 2.10 2.06
CA GLU A 121 -3.68 1.58 0.71
C GLU A 121 -4.50 0.28 0.62
N ASP A 122 -4.41 -0.60 1.62
CA ASP A 122 -5.22 -1.82 1.70
C ASP A 122 -6.71 -1.54 1.64
N LYS A 123 -7.14 -0.48 2.33
CA LYS A 123 -8.55 -0.08 2.37
C LYS A 123 -8.99 0.53 1.04
N ALA A 124 -8.09 1.24 0.36
CA ALA A 124 -8.31 1.75 -0.98
C ALA A 124 -8.52 0.58 -1.97
N LEU A 125 -7.60 -0.39 -1.95
CA LEU A 125 -7.65 -1.57 -2.79
C LEU A 125 -8.90 -2.41 -2.48
N ALA A 126 -9.25 -2.59 -1.20
CA ALA A 126 -10.46 -3.31 -0.82
C ALA A 126 -11.74 -2.64 -1.35
N ALA A 127 -11.82 -1.30 -1.33
CA ALA A 127 -12.94 -0.56 -1.91
C ALA A 127 -12.99 -0.73 -3.44
N LEU A 128 -11.84 -0.67 -4.12
CA LEU A 128 -11.71 -0.94 -5.55
C LEU A 128 -12.18 -2.37 -5.90
N ARG A 129 -11.74 -3.39 -5.15
CA ARG A 129 -12.20 -4.77 -5.35
C ARG A 129 -13.70 -4.92 -5.07
N GLY A 130 -14.21 -4.21 -4.07
CA GLY A 130 -15.63 -4.19 -3.72
C GLY A 130 -16.54 -3.61 -4.81
N SER A 131 -16.02 -2.77 -5.71
CA SER A 131 -16.76 -2.27 -6.88
C SER A 131 -16.76 -3.22 -8.08
N GLY A 132 -16.04 -4.34 -7.99
CA GLY A 132 -15.97 -5.37 -9.03
C GLY A 132 -14.71 -5.34 -9.90
N VAL A 133 -13.79 -4.39 -9.68
CA VAL A 133 -12.49 -4.35 -10.37
C VAL A 133 -11.57 -5.42 -9.78
N THR A 134 -11.16 -6.41 -10.57
CA THR A 134 -10.37 -7.58 -10.11
C THR A 134 -9.01 -7.72 -10.80
N GLU A 135 -8.75 -6.88 -11.79
CA GLU A 135 -7.54 -6.84 -12.59
C GLU A 135 -6.34 -6.26 -11.79
N PRO A 136 -5.09 -6.63 -12.14
CA PRO A 136 -3.92 -6.08 -11.47
C PRO A 136 -3.72 -4.60 -11.82
N PHE A 137 -2.85 -3.91 -11.09
CA PHE A 137 -2.49 -2.52 -11.35
C PHE A 137 -0.98 -2.35 -11.59
N SER A 138 -0.61 -1.46 -12.50
CA SER A 138 0.78 -1.14 -12.85
C SER A 138 1.32 0.10 -12.11
N GLU A 139 0.42 0.93 -11.58
CA GLU A 139 0.76 2.13 -10.82
C GLU A 139 -0.22 2.32 -9.66
N LEU A 140 0.28 2.85 -8.55
CA LEU A 140 -0.52 3.32 -7.42
C LEU A 140 0.06 4.64 -6.92
N TYR A 141 -0.76 5.68 -6.86
CA TYR A 141 -0.36 6.96 -6.27
C TYR A 141 -1.49 7.64 -5.51
N LEU A 142 -1.12 8.44 -4.52
CA LEU A 142 -1.98 9.30 -3.72
C LEU A 142 -1.77 10.75 -4.15
N ALA A 143 -2.86 11.40 -4.54
CA ALA A 143 -2.85 12.81 -4.96
C ALA A 143 -4.17 13.50 -4.64
N GLN A 144 -4.16 14.83 -4.65
CA GLN A 144 -5.37 15.64 -4.65
C GLN A 144 -5.25 16.78 -5.68
N PRO A 145 -6.34 17.14 -6.38
CA PRO A 145 -6.37 18.33 -7.21
C PRO A 145 -6.15 19.59 -6.37
N VAL A 146 -5.56 20.65 -6.94
CA VAL A 146 -5.31 21.97 -6.29
C VAL A 146 -6.60 22.72 -5.90
N VAL A 147 -7.76 22.10 -6.08
CA VAL A 147 -9.06 22.67 -5.70
C VAL A 147 -9.23 22.55 -4.17
N PRO A 148 -9.47 23.66 -3.45
CA PRO A 148 -9.74 23.63 -2.02
C PRO A 148 -10.86 22.66 -1.67
N ASP A 149 -10.73 21.98 -0.53
CA ASP A 149 -11.70 21.02 0.00
C ASP A 149 -12.03 19.81 -0.90
N SER A 150 -11.22 19.56 -1.94
CA SER A 150 -11.36 18.35 -2.73
C SER A 150 -11.02 17.08 -1.92
N GLU A 151 -11.46 15.94 -2.41
CA GLU A 151 -11.16 14.65 -1.81
C GLU A 151 -9.76 14.18 -2.24
N PRO A 152 -8.88 13.77 -1.30
CA PRO A 152 -7.66 13.05 -1.67
C PRO A 152 -8.04 11.68 -2.24
N ILE A 153 -7.40 11.28 -3.33
CA ILE A 153 -7.74 10.07 -4.07
C ILE A 153 -6.50 9.19 -4.21
N TYR A 154 -6.69 7.89 -3.96
CA TYR A 154 -5.78 6.87 -4.44
C TYR A 154 -6.12 6.54 -5.89
N TYR A 155 -5.15 6.64 -6.77
CA TYR A 155 -5.30 6.32 -8.18
C TYR A 155 -4.57 5.01 -8.46
N PHE A 156 -5.28 4.06 -9.06
CA PHE A 156 -4.75 2.77 -9.51
C PHE A 156 -4.75 2.76 -11.03
N CYS A 157 -3.61 2.52 -11.67
CA CYS A 157 -3.60 2.20 -13.10
C CYS A 157 -3.97 0.73 -13.28
N VAL A 158 -5.24 0.44 -13.58
CA VAL A 158 -5.77 -0.92 -13.71
C VAL A 158 -5.50 -1.44 -15.12
N VAL A 159 -4.86 -2.60 -15.21
CA VAL A 159 -4.37 -3.18 -16.47
C VAL A 159 -5.36 -4.21 -17.03
N ARG A 160 -5.82 -3.99 -18.26
CA ARG A 160 -6.76 -4.86 -18.98
C ARG A 160 -6.17 -5.24 -20.33
N GLY A 161 -5.38 -6.33 -20.35
CA GLY A 161 -4.65 -6.74 -21.55
C GLY A 161 -3.51 -5.77 -21.83
N ASP A 162 -3.48 -5.19 -23.04
CA ASP A 162 -2.45 -4.24 -23.46
C ASP A 162 -2.84 -2.76 -23.18
N GLU A 163 -3.91 -2.53 -22.41
CA GLU A 163 -4.42 -1.20 -22.08
C GLU A 163 -4.45 -0.98 -20.55
N GLY A 164 -4.14 0.24 -20.11
CA GLY A 164 -4.27 0.69 -18.73
C GLY A 164 -5.33 1.78 -18.57
N GLN A 165 -6.16 1.69 -17.53
CA GLN A 165 -7.15 2.71 -17.16
C GLN A 165 -7.01 3.10 -15.69
N VAL A 166 -6.92 4.40 -15.43
CA VAL A 166 -6.85 4.93 -14.07
C VAL A 166 -8.22 4.88 -13.41
N THR A 167 -8.29 4.22 -12.26
CA THR A 167 -9.43 4.24 -11.37
C THR A 167 -9.06 4.92 -10.05
N GLY A 168 -9.85 5.90 -9.65
CA GLY A 168 -9.68 6.60 -8.37
C GLY A 168 -10.49 5.95 -7.25
N VAL A 169 -9.98 6.02 -6.02
CA VAL A 169 -10.70 5.70 -4.79
C VAL A 169 -10.56 6.85 -3.81
N GLY A 170 -11.70 7.44 -3.43
CA GLY A 170 -11.77 8.52 -2.46
C GLY A 170 -11.32 8.09 -1.07
N THR A 171 -10.38 8.82 -0.48
CA THR A 171 -9.81 8.47 0.84
C THR A 171 -10.74 8.73 2.01
N ARG A 172 -11.79 9.54 1.82
CA ARG A 172 -12.78 9.90 2.85
C ARG A 172 -14.11 9.22 2.56
N SER A 173 -14.56 9.24 1.31
CA SER A 173 -15.85 8.74 0.85
C SER A 173 -15.85 7.23 0.59
N LEU A 174 -14.69 6.64 0.27
CA LEU A 174 -14.56 5.31 -0.32
C LEU A 174 -15.26 5.17 -1.68
N GLU A 175 -15.65 6.29 -2.29
CA GLU A 175 -16.24 6.30 -3.62
C GLU A 175 -15.20 5.87 -4.65
N VAL A 176 -15.62 5.04 -5.60
CA VAL A 176 -14.77 4.58 -6.70
C VAL A 176 -15.11 5.40 -7.94
N PHE A 177 -14.10 6.00 -8.54
CA PHE A 177 -14.18 6.82 -9.75
C PHE A 177 -13.54 6.04 -10.91
N PRO A 178 -14.32 5.24 -11.68
CA PRO A 178 -13.77 4.39 -12.74
C PRO A 178 -13.35 5.18 -13.98
N ASP A 179 -12.40 4.62 -14.72
CA ASP A 179 -12.01 5.00 -16.08
C ASP A 179 -11.78 6.52 -16.26
N LEU A 180 -11.01 7.12 -15.34
CA LEU A 180 -10.74 8.56 -15.33
C LEU A 180 -9.93 9.01 -16.55
N PHE A 181 -8.87 8.26 -16.87
CA PHE A 181 -7.98 8.49 -18.02
C PHE A 181 -7.09 7.26 -18.27
N GLY A 182 -6.52 7.17 -19.46
CA GLY A 182 -5.59 6.09 -19.81
C GLY A 182 -4.22 6.22 -19.14
N CYS A 183 -3.58 5.09 -18.88
CA CYS A 183 -2.24 4.98 -18.31
C CYS A 183 -1.46 3.83 -18.96
N ALA A 184 -0.15 3.75 -18.69
CA ALA A 184 0.68 2.68 -19.22
C ALA A 184 0.34 1.34 -18.51
N PRO A 185 0.13 0.25 -19.26
CA PRO A 185 -0.09 -1.07 -18.68
C PRO A 185 1.17 -1.61 -17.99
#